data_AF-A0A2P6QDJ1-F1
#
_entry.id   AF-A0A2P6QDJ1-F1
#
_cell.length_a   1.000
_cell.length_b   1.000
_cell.length_c   1.000
_cell.angle_alpha   90.00
_cell.angle_beta   90.00
_cell.angle_gamma   90.00
#
_symmetry.space_group_name_H-M   'P 1'
#
loop_
_entity.id
_entity.type
_entity.pdbx_description
1 polymer ?
#
loop_
_entity_poly.entity_id
_entity_poly.type
_entity_poly.pdbx_seq_one_letter_code
_entity_poly.pdbx_strand_id
1 'polypeptide(L)'
;MEIFCPKDLETLKKLSESPSVGQEKIQQQGEHESLYRDLLAGYGKWEFDPIDLTNPFPNNEGSVHIWQGYADRIIPYKVNRYIAEKLPWIHYHEVPDYGHFLIFESDPCEAVLKALLRG
;
A
#
# COMPACT_ATOMS: atom_id res chain seq x y z
N MET A 1 -6.67 -18.00 -4.96
CA MET A 1 -7.67 -16.92 -4.71
C MET A 1 -7.90 -16.64 -3.22
N GLU A 2 -7.38 -17.44 -2.28
CA GLU A 2 -7.60 -17.17 -0.83
C GLU A 2 -6.84 -15.96 -0.27
N ILE A 3 -5.80 -15.49 -0.98
CA ILE A 3 -4.98 -14.32 -0.60
C ILE A 3 -5.67 -12.97 -0.84
N PHE A 4 -6.81 -12.95 -1.52
CA PHE A 4 -7.57 -11.73 -1.79
C PHE A 4 -8.88 -11.77 -1.00
N CYS A 5 -9.25 -10.63 -0.41
CA CYS A 5 -10.57 -10.51 0.21
C CYS A 5 -11.66 -10.36 -0.88
N PRO A 6 -12.96 -10.49 -0.54
CA PRO A 6 -14.03 -10.31 -1.52
C PRO A 6 -13.96 -8.98 -2.27
N LYS A 7 -13.64 -7.88 -1.57
CA LYS A 7 -13.48 -6.55 -2.17
C LYS A 7 -12.32 -6.52 -3.18
N ASP A 8 -11.18 -7.12 -2.85
CA ASP A 8 -10.04 -7.24 -3.76
C ASP A 8 -10.41 -7.97 -5.06
N LEU A 9 -11.23 -9.03 -4.97
CA LEU A 9 -11.70 -9.77 -6.14
C LEU A 9 -12.64 -8.92 -7.02
N GLU A 10 -13.51 -8.12 -6.41
CA GLU A 10 -14.35 -7.16 -7.14
C GLU A 10 -13.50 -6.11 -7.85
N THR A 11 -12.49 -5.56 -7.16
CA THR A 11 -11.56 -4.58 -7.73
C THR A 11 -10.76 -5.18 -8.89
N LEU A 12 -10.21 -6.39 -8.73
CA LEU A 12 -9.51 -7.10 -9.80
C LEU A 12 -10.39 -7.32 -11.03
N LYS A 13 -11.66 -7.67 -10.83
CA LYS A 13 -12.62 -7.82 -11.92
C LYS A 13 -12.79 -6.51 -12.69
N LYS A 14 -13.03 -5.39 -11.98
CA LYS A 14 -13.12 -4.05 -12.61
C LYS A 14 -11.85 -3.69 -13.39
N LEU A 15 -10.68 -3.94 -12.80
CA LEU A 15 -9.39 -3.64 -13.45
C LEU A 15 -9.17 -4.51 -14.70
N SER A 16 -9.66 -5.75 -14.71
CA SER A 16 -9.54 -6.63 -15.88
C SER A 16 -10.38 -6.17 -17.08
N GLU A 17 -11.43 -5.36 -16.85
CA GLU A 17 -12.30 -4.83 -17.90
C GLU A 17 -11.62 -3.68 -18.69
N SER A 18 -10.55 -3.09 -18.17
CA SER A 18 -9.79 -2.03 -18.84
C SER A 18 -8.28 -2.28 -18.73
N PRO A 19 -7.68 -2.98 -19.71
CA PRO A 19 -6.25 -3.28 -19.71
C PRO A 19 -5.42 -1.99 -19.61
N SER A 20 -4.40 -1.97 -18.76
CA SER A 20 -3.54 -0.80 -18.66
C SER A 20 -2.73 -0.60 -19.95
N VAL A 21 -2.57 0.65 -20.37
CA VAL A 21 -1.76 1.00 -21.54
C VAL A 21 -0.30 0.65 -21.23
N GLY A 22 0.34 -0.13 -22.10
CA GLY A 22 1.76 -0.47 -21.96
C GLY A 22 2.05 -1.78 -21.23
N GLN A 23 1.05 -2.64 -20.96
CA GLN A 23 1.28 -3.95 -20.33
C GLN A 23 2.31 -4.81 -21.08
N GLU A 24 2.36 -4.69 -22.41
CA GLU A 24 3.34 -5.38 -23.24
C GLU A 24 4.79 -5.03 -22.92
N LYS A 25 5.02 -3.84 -22.33
CA LYS A 25 6.36 -3.38 -21.96
C LYS A 25 6.82 -3.90 -20.62
N ILE A 26 5.90 -4.31 -19.75
CA ILE A 26 6.21 -4.79 -18.39
C ILE A 26 7.15 -6.00 -18.47
N GLN A 27 6.96 -6.88 -19.45
CA GLN A 27 7.76 -8.10 -19.61
C GLN A 27 8.77 -8.01 -20.76
N GLN A 28 9.06 -6.81 -21.29
CA GLN A 28 9.93 -6.63 -22.47
C GLN A 28 11.33 -7.21 -22.27
N GLN A 29 11.82 -7.24 -21.03
CA GLN A 29 13.16 -7.75 -20.67
C GLN A 29 13.13 -9.23 -20.24
N GLY A 30 11.98 -9.89 -20.34
CA GLY A 30 11.75 -11.26 -19.87
C GLY A 30 11.42 -11.34 -18.38
N GLU A 31 10.90 -12.49 -17.93
CA GLU A 31 10.44 -12.70 -16.56
C GLU A 31 11.53 -12.48 -15.50
N HIS A 32 12.77 -12.85 -15.81
CA HIS A 32 13.87 -12.72 -14.85
C HIS A 32 14.13 -11.26 -14.48
N GLU A 33 14.33 -10.41 -15.48
CA GLU A 33 14.62 -8.98 -15.24
C GLU A 33 13.39 -8.20 -14.81
N SER A 34 12.18 -8.65 -15.17
CA SER A 34 10.95 -7.90 -14.92
C SER A 34 10.20 -8.32 -13.64
N LEU A 35 10.28 -9.58 -13.22
CA LEU A 35 9.54 -10.10 -12.06
C LEU A 35 10.48 -10.62 -10.98
N TYR A 36 11.43 -11.49 -11.34
CA TYR A 36 12.27 -12.14 -10.32
C TYR A 36 13.20 -11.14 -9.66
N ARG A 37 13.77 -10.23 -10.44
CA ARG A 37 14.60 -9.14 -9.93
C ARG A 37 13.83 -8.21 -8.99
N ASP A 38 12.59 -7.89 -9.32
CA ASP A 38 11.71 -7.08 -8.46
C ASP A 38 11.39 -7.78 -7.14
N LEU A 39 11.11 -9.10 -7.17
CA LEU A 39 10.92 -9.89 -5.96
C LEU A 39 12.18 -9.95 -5.11
N LEU A 40 13.36 -10.12 -5.71
CA LEU A 40 14.64 -10.14 -5.00
C LEU A 40 14.94 -8.78 -4.34
N ALA A 41 14.64 -7.68 -5.02
CA ALA A 41 14.80 -6.33 -4.47
C ALA A 41 13.79 -6.06 -3.35
N GLY A 42 12.50 -6.38 -3.56
CA GLY A 42 11.43 -6.12 -2.61
C GLY A 42 11.52 -6.94 -1.33
N TYR A 43 11.80 -8.24 -1.44
CA TYR A 43 11.89 -9.18 -0.30
C TYR A 43 13.34 -9.45 0.16
N GLY A 44 14.31 -8.72 -0.39
CA GLY A 44 15.70 -8.80 0.03
C GLY A 44 15.92 -8.27 1.45
N LYS A 45 17.16 -8.34 1.92
CA LYS A 45 17.53 -7.68 3.17
C LYS A 45 17.76 -6.20 2.91
N TRP A 46 17.01 -5.35 3.61
CA TRP A 46 17.17 -3.90 3.57
C TRP A 46 18.17 -3.44 4.65
N GLU A 47 18.89 -2.36 4.37
CA GLU A 47 19.88 -1.78 5.29
C GLU A 47 19.25 -0.89 6.38
N PHE A 48 17.93 -0.69 6.32
CA PHE A 48 17.18 0.11 7.29
C PHE A 48 15.88 -0.59 7.69
N ASP A 49 15.41 -0.32 8.92
CA ASP A 49 14.08 -0.67 9.38
C ASP A 49 13.17 0.57 9.32
N PRO A 50 11.94 0.47 8.82
CA PRO A 50 10.98 1.58 8.88
C PRO A 50 10.86 2.20 10.27
N ILE A 51 10.97 1.43 11.36
CA ILE A 51 10.83 1.95 12.74
C ILE A 51 12.01 2.81 13.21
N ASP A 52 13.11 2.85 12.46
CA ASP A 52 14.28 3.69 12.77
C ASP A 52 14.13 5.13 12.22
N LEU A 53 13.03 5.43 11.53
CA LEU A 53 12.78 6.74 10.93
C LEU A 53 12.47 7.81 11.99
N THR A 54 13.06 8.99 11.82
CA THR A 54 12.72 10.19 12.59
C THR A 54 11.58 10.97 11.93
N ASN A 55 10.77 11.68 12.72
CA ASN A 55 9.71 12.53 12.19
C ASN A 55 10.29 13.54 11.16
N PRO A 56 9.88 13.48 9.88
CA PRO A 56 10.36 14.42 8.86
C PRO A 56 9.76 15.83 9.01
N PHE A 57 8.69 15.98 9.80
CA PHE A 57 7.96 17.24 9.99
C PHE A 57 7.86 17.62 11.48
N PRO A 58 8.99 17.97 12.13
CA PRO A 58 9.01 18.27 13.56
C PRO A 58 8.31 19.58 13.93
N ASN A 59 8.07 20.48 12.97
CA ASN A 59 7.43 21.77 13.17
C ASN A 59 5.98 21.80 12.64
N ASN A 60 5.37 20.62 12.41
CA ASN A 60 4.03 20.46 11.85
C ASN A 60 3.87 21.12 10.46
N GLU A 61 4.94 21.17 9.67
CA GLU A 61 4.93 21.64 8.28
C GLU A 61 4.32 20.62 7.30
N GLY A 62 4.01 19.42 7.78
CA GLY A 62 3.38 18.33 7.05
C GLY A 62 3.00 17.18 7.97
N SER A 63 2.40 16.14 7.39
CA SER A 63 1.98 14.95 8.11
C SER A 63 2.26 13.69 7.29
N VAL A 64 2.51 12.58 7.98
CA VAL A 64 2.66 11.25 7.36
C VAL A 64 1.48 10.38 7.76
N HIS A 65 0.89 9.71 6.79
CA HIS A 65 -0.28 8.89 6.99
C HIS A 65 -0.09 7.51 6.35
N ILE A 66 -0.61 6.47 7.00
CA ILE A 66 -0.69 5.12 6.45
C ILE A 66 -2.15 4.68 6.46
N TRP A 67 -2.67 4.29 5.30
CA TRP A 67 -3.97 3.64 5.17
C TRP A 67 -3.79 2.17 4.87
N GLN A 68 -4.40 1.31 5.68
CA GLN A 68 -4.29 -0.13 5.58
C GLN A 68 -5.68 -0.76 5.44
N GLY A 69 -5.88 -1.57 4.41
CA GLY A 69 -7.05 -2.44 4.33
C GLY A 69 -7.04 -3.46 5.47
N TYR A 70 -8.05 -3.45 6.33
CA TYR A 70 -8.10 -4.35 7.49
C TYR A 70 -8.25 -5.82 7.09
N ALA A 71 -8.86 -6.08 5.94
CA ALA A 71 -9.05 -7.40 5.37
C ALA A 71 -7.90 -7.82 4.43
N ASP A 72 -6.79 -7.08 4.38
CA ASP A 72 -5.61 -7.44 3.59
C ASP A 72 -5.00 -8.74 4.13
N ARG A 73 -4.88 -9.73 3.24
CA ARG A 73 -4.31 -11.07 3.54
C ARG A 73 -2.91 -11.25 2.98
N ILE A 74 -2.41 -10.29 2.21
CA ILE A 74 -1.04 -10.25 1.67
C ILE A 74 -0.14 -9.57 2.69
N ILE A 75 -0.52 -8.37 3.14
CA ILE A 75 0.19 -7.61 4.16
C ILE A 75 -0.71 -7.47 5.39
N PRO A 76 -0.51 -8.30 6.44
CA PRO A 76 -1.35 -8.24 7.62
C PRO A 76 -1.28 -6.87 8.30
N TYR A 77 -2.45 -6.30 8.66
CA TYR A 77 -2.54 -4.97 9.26
C TYR A 77 -1.63 -4.78 10.49
N LYS A 78 -1.35 -5.87 11.23
CA LYS A 78 -0.50 -5.88 12.42
C LYS A 78 0.88 -5.29 12.18
N VAL A 79 1.42 -5.44 10.97
CA VAL A 79 2.73 -4.88 10.60
C VAL A 79 2.68 -3.35 10.63
N ASN A 80 1.72 -2.77 9.92
CA ASN A 80 1.57 -1.31 9.85
C ASN A 80 1.10 -0.70 11.18
N ARG A 81 0.28 -1.43 11.95
CA ARG A 81 -0.07 -1.05 13.31
C ARG A 81 1.17 -0.97 14.21
N TYR A 82 2.03 -1.99 14.18
CA TYR A 82 3.27 -2.00 14.95
C TYR A 82 4.20 -0.84 14.56
N ILE A 83 4.34 -0.54 13.27
CA ILE A 83 5.12 0.60 12.78
C ILE A 83 4.57 1.92 13.35
N ALA A 84 3.26 2.13 13.29
CA ALA A 84 2.62 3.35 13.83
C ALA A 84 2.73 3.46 15.36
N GLU A 85 2.70 2.34 16.09
CA GLU A 85 2.96 2.32 17.53
C GLU A 85 4.40 2.73 17.88
N LYS A 86 5.37 2.39 17.02
CA LYS A 86 6.78 2.80 17.18
C LYS A 86 7.06 4.23 16.72
N LEU A 87 6.29 4.70 15.74
CA LEU A 87 6.44 6.00 15.11
C LEU A 87 5.16 6.82 15.32
N PRO A 88 4.97 7.43 16.51
CA PRO A 88 3.72 8.09 16.87
C PRO A 88 3.39 9.35 16.04
N TRP A 89 4.35 9.81 15.22
CA TRP A 89 4.15 10.89 14.26
C TRP A 89 3.44 10.42 12.97
N ILE A 90 3.23 9.10 12.79
CA ILE A 90 2.43 8.55 11.70
C ILE A 90 0.95 8.50 12.10
N HIS A 91 0.09 9.12 11.30
CA HIS A 91 -1.35 8.96 11.40
C HIS A 91 -1.79 7.66 10.73
N TYR A 92 -2.11 6.65 11.53
CA TYR A 92 -2.51 5.34 11.04
C TYR A 92 -4.03 5.17 10.93
N HIS A 93 -4.48 4.66 9.79
CA HIS A 93 -5.89 4.48 9.44
C HIS A 93 -6.13 3.04 8.98
N GLU A 94 -6.93 2.30 9.74
CA GLU A 94 -7.43 0.99 9.31
C GLU A 94 -8.75 1.18 8.58
N VAL A 95 -8.86 0.60 7.38
CA VAL A 95 -10.05 0.72 6.53
C VAL A 95 -10.81 -0.61 6.56
N PRO A 96 -11.98 -0.68 7.24
CA PRO A 96 -12.77 -1.91 7.34
C PRO A 96 -13.19 -2.44 5.97
N ASP A 97 -13.29 -3.76 5.82
CA ASP A 97 -13.77 -4.46 4.61
C ASP A 97 -12.90 -4.33 3.35
N TYR A 98 -11.89 -3.46 3.33
CA TYR A 98 -10.93 -3.34 2.24
C TYR A 98 -9.72 -4.24 2.45
N GLY A 99 -9.20 -4.79 1.35
CA GLY A 99 -8.00 -5.61 1.32
C GLY A 99 -6.81 -4.89 0.70
N HIS A 100 -5.98 -5.66 0.00
CA HIS A 100 -4.72 -5.20 -0.56
C HIS A 100 -4.90 -4.11 -1.64
N PHE A 101 -6.01 -4.17 -2.40
CA PHE A 101 -6.27 -3.28 -3.52
C PHE A 101 -7.04 -2.01 -3.15
N LEU A 102 -7.01 -1.61 -1.87
CA LEU A 102 -7.60 -0.38 -1.34
C LEU A 102 -7.37 0.85 -2.24
N ILE A 103 -6.17 0.99 -2.80
CA ILE A 103 -5.76 2.15 -3.61
C ILE A 103 -6.57 2.35 -4.90
N PHE A 104 -7.23 1.31 -5.41
CA PHE A 104 -8.01 1.38 -6.64
C PHE A 104 -9.49 1.72 -6.43
N GLU A 105 -9.92 1.89 -5.18
CA GLU A 105 -11.30 2.22 -4.84
C GLU A 105 -11.47 3.73 -4.60
N SER A 106 -12.61 4.29 -5.03
CA SER A 106 -12.87 5.74 -4.96
C SER A 106 -13.07 6.26 -3.54
N ASP A 107 -13.76 5.50 -2.70
CA ASP A 107 -14.20 5.99 -1.38
C ASP A 107 -13.02 6.21 -0.42
N PRO A 108 -12.04 5.29 -0.32
CA PRO A 108 -10.82 5.54 0.45
C PRO A 108 -10.01 6.74 -0.07
N CYS A 109 -9.99 6.95 -1.38
CA CYS A 109 -9.29 8.09 -1.99
C CYS A 109 -9.86 9.43 -1.50
N GLU A 110 -11.19 9.55 -1.38
CA GLU A 110 -11.81 10.75 -0.84
C GLU A 110 -11.40 11.00 0.63
N ALA A 111 -11.34 9.96 1.45
CA ALA A 111 -10.90 10.06 2.84
C ALA A 111 -9.43 10.52 2.94
N VAL A 112 -8.56 9.99 2.08
CA VAL A 112 -7.15 10.39 1.96
C VAL A 112 -7.05 11.88 1.60
N LEU A 113 -7.76 12.32 0.55
CA LEU A 113 -7.74 13.73 0.13
C LEU A 113 -8.25 14.66 1.24
N LYS A 114 -9.33 14.29 1.93
CA LYS A 114 -9.85 15.06 3.06
C LYS A 114 -8.86 15.17 4.22
N ALA A 115 -8.10 14.11 4.50
CA ALA A 115 -7.08 14.12 5.54
C ALA A 115 -5.90 15.04 5.15
N LEU A 116 -5.45 14.97 3.90
CA LEU A 116 -4.30 15.75 3.42
C LEU A 116 -4.61 17.24 3.20
N LEU A 117 -5.85 17.58 2.83
CA LEU A 117 -6.27 18.96 2.55
C LEU A 117 -6.70 19.75 3.80
N ARG A 118 -6.88 19.07 4.94
CA ARG A 118 -7.26 19.68 6.21
C ARG A 118 -6.08 19.92 7.16
N GLY A 119 -4.85 19.91 6.62
CA GLY A 119 -3.60 20.14 7.35
C GLY A 119 -3.68 21.30 8.33
#